data_AF-A1KXN7-F1
#
_entry.id   AF-A1KXN7-F1
#
_cell.length_a   1.000
_cell.length_b   1.000
_cell.length_c   1.000
_cell.angle_alpha   90.00
_cell.angle_beta   90.00
_cell.angle_gamma   90.00
#
_symmetry.space_group_name_H-M   'P 1'
#
loop_
_entity.id
_entity.type
_entity.pdbx_description
1 polymer ?
#
loop_
_entity_poly.entity_id
_entity_poly.type
_entity_poly.pdbx_seq_one_letter_code
_entity_poly.pdbx_strand_id
1 'polypeptide(L)' 'FGSAAVVFQGCKIMPRQPLPRQFNTITAQGKKDPNQNSGMSIQRCTISGNGNVTAPT' A
#
# COMPACT_ATOMS: atom_id res chain seq x y z
N PHE A 1 4.42 1.76 -4.89
CA PHE A 1 3.86 2.77 -5.82
C PHE A 1 4.24 2.41 -7.25
N GLY A 2 3.64 3.05 -8.26
CA GLY A 2 3.98 2.84 -9.67
C GLY A 2 2.85 2.21 -10.49
N SER A 3 3.16 1.79 -11.72
CA SER A 3 2.18 1.30 -12.70
C SER A 3 2.59 -0.02 -13.35
N ALA A 4 3.23 -0.92 -12.59
CA ALA A 4 3.51 -2.28 -13.05
C ALA A 4 2.24 -3.15 -13.03
N ALA A 5 2.24 -4.26 -13.76
CA ALA A 5 1.40 -5.41 -13.46
C ALA A 5 2.11 -6.28 -12.41
N VAL A 6 1.62 -6.29 -11.18
CA VAL A 6 2.31 -6.94 -10.05
C VAL A 6 1.35 -7.60 -9.08
N VAL A 7 1.79 -8.71 -8.49
CA VAL A 7 1.10 -9.44 -7.43
C VAL A 7 1.99 -9.54 -6.20
N PHE A 8 1.47 -9.11 -5.05
CA PHE A 8 2.01 -9.44 -3.74
C PHE A 8 1.19 -10.58 -3.17
N GLN A 9 1.81 -11.75 -2.95
CA GLN A 9 1.13 -12.93 -2.43
C GLN A 9 1.80 -13.46 -1.17
N GLY A 10 1.01 -13.67 -0.11
CA GLY A 10 1.53 -14.21 1.16
C GLY A 10 2.43 -13.24 1.94
N CYS A 11 2.48 -11.97 1.54
CA CYS A 11 3.35 -10.97 2.15
C CYS A 11 2.78 -10.39 3.45
N LYS A 12 3.66 -9.91 4.34
CA LYS A 12 3.31 -9.02 5.44
C LYS A 12 3.58 -7.57 5.01
N ILE A 13 2.57 -6.73 5.00
CA ILE A 13 2.69 -5.30 4.67
C ILE A 13 2.51 -4.52 5.96
N MET A 14 3.60 -3.94 6.46
CA MET A 14 3.62 -3.39 7.82
C MET A 14 3.93 -1.89 7.84
N PRO A 15 2.91 -1.01 7.77
CA PRO A 15 3.13 0.43 7.89
C PRO A 15 3.65 0.78 9.29
N ARG A 16 4.44 1.86 9.37
CA ARG A 16 4.97 2.39 10.64
C ARG A 16 4.17 3.61 11.07
N GLN A 17 4.36 4.06 12.32
CA GLN A 17 3.82 5.33 12.80
C GLN A 17 4.16 6.47 11.81
N PRO A 18 3.16 7.17 11.25
CA PRO A 18 3.42 8.34 10.41
C PRO A 18 3.76 9.55 11.29
N LEU A 19 4.20 10.66 10.69
CA LEU A 19 4.36 11.91 11.42
C LEU A 19 2.99 12.48 11.85
N PRO A 20 2.94 13.40 12.83
CA PRO A 20 1.70 14.09 13.17
C PRO A 20 1.04 14.72 11.94
N ARG A 21 -0.29 14.61 11.86
CA ARG A 21 -1.12 15.11 10.73
C ARG A 21 -0.81 14.46 9.38
N GLN A 22 -0.23 13.26 9.38
CA GLN A 22 -0.02 12.43 8.18
C GLN A 22 -0.74 11.10 8.28
N PHE A 23 -0.95 10.48 7.12
CA PHE A 23 -1.60 9.18 6.97
C PHE A 23 -0.68 8.18 6.30
N ASN A 24 -0.84 6.90 6.64
CA ASN A 24 -0.17 5.82 5.93
C ASN A 24 -0.94 5.46 4.66
N THR A 25 -0.26 5.54 3.51
CA THR A 25 -0.79 5.10 2.22
C THR A 25 -0.07 3.81 1.80
N ILE A 26 -0.82 2.71 1.70
CA ILE A 26 -0.23 1.39 1.38
C ILE A 26 0.16 1.31 -0.11
N THR A 27 -0.72 1.76 -1.00
CA THR A 27 -0.49 1.76 -2.44
C THR A 27 -0.75 3.14 -3.03
N ALA A 28 0.01 3.47 -4.07
CA ALA A 28 -0.23 4.62 -4.93
C ALA A 28 -0.08 4.10 -6.36
N GLN A 29 -1.15 3.46 -6.85
CA GLN A 29 -1.22 2.87 -8.17
C GLN A 29 -1.34 4.01 -9.19
N GLY A 30 -0.51 3.98 -10.24
CA GLY A 30 -0.32 5.09 -11.17
C GLY A 30 -0.87 4.88 -12.59
N LYS A 31 -1.83 3.97 -12.80
CA LYS A 31 -2.43 3.76 -14.13
C LYS A 31 -3.24 5.00 -14.50
N LYS A 32 -2.91 5.60 -15.65
CA LYS A 32 -3.58 6.80 -16.17
C LYS A 32 -4.49 6.50 -17.36
N ASP A 33 -4.05 5.59 -18.23
CA ASP A 33 -4.80 5.17 -19.40
C ASP A 33 -5.56 3.87 -19.09
N PRO A 34 -6.90 3.81 -19.27
CA PRO A 34 -7.68 2.60 -19.02
C PRO A 34 -7.21 1.38 -19.83
N ASN A 35 -6.57 1.58 -20.98
CA ASN A 35 -6.08 0.52 -21.86
C ASN A 35 -4.73 -0.08 -21.43
N GLN A 36 -4.03 0.53 -20.45
CA GLN A 36 -2.81 -0.06 -19.90
C GLN A 36 -3.13 -1.29 -19.05
N ASN A 37 -2.46 -2.41 -19.34
CA ASN A 37 -2.60 -3.69 -18.64
C ASN A 37 -1.81 -3.74 -17.31
N SER A 38 -1.87 -2.66 -16.53
CA SER A 38 -1.19 -2.55 -15.23
C SER A 38 -2.15 -2.57 -14.04
N GLY A 39 -1.62 -2.88 -12.87
CA GLY A 39 -2.38 -3.00 -11.64
C GLY A 39 -1.57 -3.64 -10.51
N MET A 40 -1.96 -3.37 -9.27
CA MET A 40 -1.37 -4.00 -8.08
C MET A 40 -2.40 -4.93 -7.45
N SER A 41 -2.09 -6.23 -7.40
CA SER A 41 -2.88 -7.21 -6.66
C SER A 41 -2.21 -7.53 -5.32
N ILE A 42 -2.99 -7.54 -4.24
CA ILE A 42 -2.55 -7.91 -2.89
C ILE A 42 -3.43 -9.08 -2.46
N GLN A 43 -2.87 -10.29 -2.46
CA GLN A 43 -3.63 -11.53 -2.27
C GLN A 43 -3.05 -12.36 -1.13
N ARG A 44 -3.92 -12.79 -0.19
CA ARG A 44 -3.50 -13.57 0.99
C ARG A 44 -2.37 -12.88 1.78
N CYS A 45 -2.34 -11.56 1.77
CA CYS A 45 -1.41 -10.78 2.57
C CYS A 45 -2.01 -10.45 3.93
N THR A 46 -1.15 -10.19 4.90
CA THR A 46 -1.53 -9.57 6.18
C THR A 46 -1.08 -8.12 6.17
N ILE A 47 -2.01 -7.20 6.44
CA ILE A 47 -1.71 -5.77 6.59
C ILE A 47 -1.93 -5.41 8.06
N SER A 48 -0.87 -5.07 8.78
CA SER A 48 -0.91 -4.72 10.20
C SER A 48 0.23 -3.78 10.57
N GLY A 49 0.02 -2.89 11.56
CA GLY A 49 1.04 -1.93 11.97
C GLY A 49 2.31 -2.60 12.49
N ASN A 50 3.48 -2.06 12.13
CA ASN A 50 4.73 -2.36 12.81
C ASN A 50 4.85 -1.46 14.05
N GLY A 51 4.18 -1.87 15.13
CA GLY A 51 4.00 -1.05 16.33
C GLY A 51 2.83 -0.08 16.19
N ASN A 52 2.95 1.10 16.82
CA ASN A 52 1.89 2.10 16.80
C ASN A 52 1.68 2.68 15.39
N VAL A 53 0.41 2.90 15.04
CA VAL A 53 -0.04 3.61 13.83
C VAL A 53 -1.17 4.59 14.20
N THR A 54 -0.97 5.32 15.29
CA THR A 54 -1.97 6.12 16.02
C THR A 54 -1.59 7.60 16.08
N ALA A 55 -0.83 8.10 15.11
CA ALA A 55 -0.42 9.51 15.10
C ALA A 55 -1.65 10.42 15.12
N PRO A 56 -1.63 11.53 15.86
CA PRO A 56 -2.75 12.47 15.88
C PRO A 56 -2.93 13.06 14.48
N THR A 57 -4.18 13.02 14.01
CA THR A 57 -4.62 13.57 12.72
C THR A 57 -4.87 15.06 12.81
#